data_AF-A0A970I0A9-F1
#
_entry.id   AF-A0A970I0A9-F1
#
_cell.length_a   1.000
_cell.length_b   1.000
_cell.length_c   1.000
_cell.angle_alpha   90.00
_cell.angle_beta   90.00
_cell.angle_gamma   90.00
#
_symmetry.space_group_name_H-M   'P 1'
#
loop_
_entity.id
_entity.type
_entity.pdbx_description
1 polymer ?
#
loop_
_entity_poly.entity_id
_entity_poly.type
_entity_poly.pdbx_seq_one_letter_code
_entity_poly.pdbx_strand_id
1 'polypeptide(L)'
;MKRMILFTVIILSVSTFSFATTKVIAEGKTHSSLGDYKVVSTDNPVPLKGENCKAYVIRYENTPMEVTVIVCREKTGQKYLVLSDRLSVQYVNNSRYFGVELLDRSFGKEGYITDISEINRKEYFHQKVLGPGQMSEVDAAMTIAAFFPFLLRPDENMTAENQ
;
A
#
# COMPACT_ATOMS: atom_id res chain seq x y z
N MET A 1 4.76 41.24 -54.09
CA MET A 1 4.89 39.77 -54.20
C MET A 1 5.87 39.32 -53.12
N LYS A 2 5.75 38.24 -52.35
CA LYS A 2 4.74 37.22 -52.04
C LYS A 2 5.41 36.37 -50.91
N ARG A 3 4.62 35.89 -49.93
CA ARG A 3 4.86 34.73 -49.02
C ARG A 3 5.80 34.98 -47.81
N MET A 4 5.27 35.09 -46.57
CA MET A 4 4.93 34.03 -45.58
C MET A 4 6.09 33.06 -45.29
N ILE A 5 6.45 32.91 -44.00
CA ILE A 5 6.33 31.67 -43.21
C ILE A 5 6.57 31.97 -41.72
N LEU A 6 5.59 31.60 -40.90
CA LEU A 6 5.61 31.45 -39.44
C LEU A 6 6.64 30.38 -39.04
N PHE A 7 7.43 30.58 -37.98
CA PHE A 7 7.99 29.45 -37.23
C PHE A 7 7.82 29.64 -35.73
N THR A 8 7.03 28.72 -35.20
CA THR A 8 6.58 28.50 -33.83
C THR A 8 7.75 28.30 -32.87
N VAL A 9 7.82 29.10 -31.81
CA VAL A 9 8.72 28.86 -30.67
C VAL A 9 8.07 27.78 -29.79
N ILE A 10 8.65 26.58 -29.78
CA ILE A 10 8.26 25.49 -28.89
C ILE A 10 8.76 25.83 -27.48
N ILE A 11 7.83 26.11 -26.56
CA ILE A 11 8.13 26.22 -25.14
C ILE A 11 8.31 24.79 -24.61
N LEU A 12 9.57 24.36 -24.43
CA LEU A 12 9.89 23.14 -23.69
C LEU A 12 9.63 23.41 -22.20
N SER A 13 8.40 23.18 -21.74
CA SER A 13 8.11 23.10 -20.32
C SER A 13 8.68 21.77 -19.81
N VAL A 14 9.94 21.80 -19.35
CA VAL A 14 10.50 20.72 -18.54
C VAL A 14 9.79 20.79 -17.20
N SER A 15 8.70 20.02 -17.06
CA SER A 15 8.13 19.72 -15.75
C SER A 15 9.16 18.92 -14.98
N THR A 16 9.91 19.59 -14.12
CA THR A 16 10.75 18.96 -13.12
C THR A 16 9.82 18.15 -12.22
N PHE A 17 9.81 16.82 -12.38
CA PHE A 17 9.23 15.92 -11.40
C PHE A 17 10.03 16.13 -10.11
N SER A 18 9.44 16.79 -9.12
CA SER A 18 9.98 16.84 -7.78
C SER A 18 10.00 15.41 -7.24
N PHE A 19 11.16 14.76 -7.27
CA PHE A 19 11.39 13.54 -6.51
C PHE A 19 11.26 13.91 -5.04
N ALA A 20 10.09 13.65 -4.45
CA ALA A 20 9.93 13.71 -3.01
C ALA A 20 11.06 12.88 -2.38
N THR A 21 11.72 13.42 -1.36
CA THR A 21 12.80 12.77 -0.62
C THR A 21 12.25 11.60 0.17
N THR A 22 11.96 10.50 -0.51
CA THR A 22 11.46 9.26 0.07
C THR A 22 12.55 8.62 0.91
N LYS A 23 12.49 8.77 2.23
CA LYS A 23 13.41 8.10 3.17
C LYS A 23 12.97 6.65 3.37
N VAL A 24 13.87 5.70 3.10
CA VAL A 24 13.68 4.30 3.48
C VAL A 24 13.80 4.19 4.99
N ILE A 25 12.78 3.63 5.64
CA ILE A 25 12.71 3.49 7.10
C ILE A 25 12.83 2.03 7.56
N ALA A 26 12.56 1.07 6.67
CA ALA A 26 12.75 -0.35 6.93
C ALA A 26 12.88 -1.13 5.61
N GLU A 27 13.51 -2.30 5.70
CA GLU A 27 13.62 -3.28 4.61
C GLU A 27 13.61 -4.69 5.20
N GLY A 28 13.23 -5.67 4.40
CA GLY A 28 13.15 -7.06 4.88
C GLY A 28 12.70 -8.03 3.81
N LYS A 29 12.59 -9.30 4.20
CA LYS A 29 12.19 -10.39 3.30
C LYS A 29 10.70 -10.66 3.40
N THR A 30 10.05 -10.94 2.26
CA THR A 30 8.65 -11.42 2.24
C THR A 30 8.57 -12.94 2.08
N HIS A 31 9.55 -13.56 1.44
CA HIS A 31 9.48 -14.95 0.95
C HIS A 31 8.28 -15.23 0.03
N SER A 32 7.78 -14.20 -0.64
CA SER A 32 6.71 -14.28 -1.65
C SER A 32 7.27 -14.08 -3.06
N SER A 33 6.44 -14.31 -4.09
CA SER A 33 6.78 -14.03 -5.48
C SER A 33 7.08 -12.54 -5.75
N LEU A 34 6.60 -11.63 -4.89
CA LEU A 34 6.85 -10.20 -5.04
C LEU A 34 8.29 -9.79 -4.67
N GLY A 35 9.07 -10.66 -4.02
CA GLY A 35 10.45 -10.39 -3.63
C GLY A 35 10.58 -9.63 -2.31
N ASP A 36 11.79 -9.14 -2.00
CA ASP A 36 12.05 -8.41 -0.76
C ASP A 36 11.38 -7.02 -0.77
N TYR A 37 11.10 -6.46 0.41
CA TYR A 37 10.35 -5.22 0.56
C TYR A 37 11.21 -4.06 1.08
N LYS A 38 10.79 -2.84 0.75
CA LYS A 38 11.26 -1.59 1.37
C LYS A 38 10.06 -0.75 1.79
N VAL A 39 10.09 -0.27 3.03
CA VAL A 39 9.11 0.67 3.58
C VAL A 39 9.70 2.07 3.52
N VAL A 40 8.92 2.98 2.94
CA VAL A 40 9.32 4.34 2.64
C VAL A 40 8.38 5.30 3.35
N SER A 41 8.91 6.31 4.06
CA SER A 41 8.08 7.38 4.60
C SER A 41 7.72 8.40 3.52
N THR A 42 6.48 8.86 3.53
CA THR A 42 6.06 10.03 2.74
C THR A 42 5.96 11.27 3.62
N ASP A 43 6.47 12.39 3.11
CA ASP A 43 6.34 13.71 3.72
C ASP A 43 4.98 14.35 3.40
N ASN A 44 4.25 13.77 2.44
CA ASN A 44 2.91 14.22 2.06
C ASN A 44 1.86 13.46 2.88
N PRO A 45 1.13 14.12 3.78
CA PRO A 45 0.01 13.50 4.48
C PRO A 45 -1.12 13.19 3.51
N VAL A 46 -1.85 12.11 3.80
CA VAL A 46 -3.02 11.69 3.01
C VAL A 46 -4.29 12.16 3.70
N PRO A 47 -5.13 12.99 3.05
CA PRO A 47 -6.40 13.39 3.63
C PRO A 47 -7.36 12.19 3.67
N LEU A 48 -7.86 11.86 4.85
CA LEU A 48 -8.79 10.75 5.06
C LEU A 48 -9.71 11.05 6.25
N LYS A 49 -11.03 10.94 6.05
CA LYS A 49 -12.05 11.28 7.08
C LYS A 49 -11.90 12.70 7.65
N GLY A 50 -11.42 13.64 6.84
CA GLY A 50 -11.20 15.03 7.24
C GLY A 50 -9.93 15.27 8.07
N GLU A 51 -9.06 14.26 8.22
CA GLU A 51 -7.77 14.38 8.89
C GLU A 51 -6.60 14.17 7.91
N ASN A 52 -5.47 14.81 8.20
CA ASN A 52 -4.22 14.60 7.46
C ASN A 52 -3.45 13.44 8.09
N CYS A 53 -3.59 12.24 7.51
CA CYS A 53 -3.00 11.03 8.03
C CYS A 53 -1.56 10.86 7.54
N LYS A 54 -0.68 10.33 8.42
CA LYS A 54 0.64 9.86 8.01
C LYS A 54 0.48 8.63 7.13
N ALA A 55 1.32 8.51 6.10
CA ALA A 55 1.36 7.33 5.26
C ALA A 55 2.78 6.80 5.07
N TYR A 56 2.85 5.55 4.64
CA TYR A 56 4.06 4.89 4.17
C TYR A 56 3.77 4.26 2.80
N VAL A 57 4.82 4.09 2.00
CA VAL A 57 4.76 3.35 0.75
C VAL A 57 5.64 2.12 0.88
N ILE A 58 5.10 0.95 0.56
CA ILE A 58 5.83 -0.30 0.48
C ILE A 58 6.09 -0.58 -1.00
N ARG A 59 7.35 -0.86 -1.31
CA ARG A 59 7.81 -1.31 -2.62
C ARG A 59 8.36 -2.72 -2.50
N TYR A 60 8.11 -3.53 -3.52
CA TYR A 60 8.63 -4.89 -3.62
C TYR A 60 9.58 -5.00 -4.80
N GLU A 61 10.57 -5.88 -4.69
CA GLU A 61 11.65 -6.01 -5.69
C GLU A 61 11.16 -6.47 -7.07
N ASN A 62 10.23 -7.42 -7.12
CA ASN A 62 9.85 -8.12 -8.36
C ASN A 62 8.58 -7.57 -9.01
N THR A 63 8.05 -6.43 -8.55
CA THR A 63 6.82 -5.84 -9.09
C THR A 63 6.85 -4.31 -9.02
N PRO A 64 6.28 -3.61 -10.03
CA PRO A 64 6.09 -2.17 -9.96
C PRO A 64 4.94 -1.74 -9.02
N MET A 65 4.15 -2.70 -8.50
CA MET A 65 3.06 -2.40 -7.58
C MET A 65 3.58 -1.75 -6.29
N GLU A 66 3.00 -0.60 -5.95
CA GLU A 66 3.20 0.04 -4.66
C GLU A 66 2.01 -0.22 -3.73
N VAL A 67 2.29 -0.39 -2.44
CA VAL A 67 1.25 -0.50 -1.42
C VAL A 67 1.34 0.72 -0.50
N THR A 68 0.27 1.51 -0.47
CA THR A 68 0.17 2.66 0.43
C THR A 68 -0.44 2.22 1.75
N VAL A 69 0.22 2.53 2.86
CA VAL A 69 -0.24 2.25 4.22
C VAL A 69 -0.53 3.57 4.92
N ILE A 70 -1.82 3.88 5.12
CA ILE A 70 -2.28 5.10 5.78
C ILE A 70 -2.58 4.80 7.26
N VAL A 71 -1.98 5.56 8.17
CA VAL A 71 -2.14 5.38 9.61
C VAL A 71 -3.35 6.17 10.12
N CYS A 72 -4.38 5.46 10.57
CA CYS A 72 -5.56 6.01 11.21
C CYS A 72 -5.50 5.76 12.72
N ARG A 73 -5.36 6.80 13.54
CA ARG A 73 -5.37 6.66 14.99
C ARG A 73 -6.80 6.70 15.51
N GLU A 74 -7.17 5.72 16.33
CA GLU A 74 -8.47 5.65 16.99
C GLU A 74 -8.28 5.64 18.53
N LYS A 75 -9.36 5.87 19.29
CA LYS A 75 -9.29 5.86 20.76
C LYS A 75 -8.85 4.50 21.33
N THR A 76 -9.13 3.42 20.62
CA THR A 76 -8.92 2.03 21.06
C THR A 76 -7.72 1.36 20.42
N GLY A 77 -6.93 2.08 19.62
CA GLY A 77 -5.79 1.52 18.89
C GLY A 77 -5.51 2.27 17.59
N GLN A 78 -4.81 1.61 16.69
CA GLN A 78 -4.52 2.13 15.36
C GLN A 78 -5.10 1.20 14.30
N LYS A 79 -5.62 1.78 13.23
CA LYS A 79 -5.93 1.07 12.01
C LYS A 79 -4.98 1.52 10.92
N TYR A 80 -4.61 0.59 10.06
CA TYR A 80 -3.78 0.83 8.91
C TYR A 80 -4.62 0.53 7.69
N LEU A 81 -4.98 1.57 6.94
CA LEU A 81 -5.65 1.42 5.66
C LEU A 81 -4.56 1.08 4.61
N VAL A 82 -4.64 -0.11 4.05
CA VAL A 82 -3.61 -0.66 3.14
C VAL A 82 -4.21 -0.77 1.74
N LEU A 83 -3.64 -0.01 0.81
CA LEU A 83 -4.19 0.21 -0.52
C LEU A 83 -3.14 -0.14 -1.59
N SER A 84 -3.54 -0.96 -2.56
CA SER A 84 -2.84 -1.11 -3.84
C SER A 84 -3.84 -1.04 -5.00
N ASP A 85 -3.32 -1.10 -6.21
CA ASP A 85 -4.10 -1.28 -7.44
C ASP A 85 -4.95 -2.56 -7.44
N ARG A 86 -4.46 -3.62 -6.77
CA ARG A 86 -5.12 -4.93 -6.69
C ARG A 86 -6.03 -5.08 -5.50
N LEU A 87 -5.62 -4.63 -4.32
CA LEU A 87 -6.31 -4.98 -3.09
C LEU A 87 -6.31 -3.82 -2.07
N SER A 88 -7.46 -3.63 -1.45
CA SER A 88 -7.67 -2.69 -0.36
C SER A 88 -8.17 -3.41 0.89
N VAL A 89 -7.42 -3.36 1.99
CA VAL A 89 -7.74 -4.00 3.29
C VAL A 89 -7.34 -3.09 4.44
N GLN A 90 -7.72 -3.45 5.67
CA GLN A 90 -7.22 -2.77 6.86
C GLN A 90 -6.47 -3.75 7.77
N TYR A 91 -5.45 -3.26 8.47
CA TYR A 91 -4.91 -3.94 9.64
C TYR A 91 -5.32 -3.22 10.91
N VAL A 92 -5.71 -3.98 11.93
CA VAL A 92 -6.06 -3.46 13.25
C VAL A 92 -4.92 -3.75 14.20
N ASN A 93 -4.48 -2.72 14.93
CA ASN A 93 -3.52 -2.80 16.02
C ASN A 93 -4.16 -2.26 17.29
N ASN A 94 -4.69 -3.15 18.13
CA ASN A 94 -5.34 -2.79 19.39
C ASN A 94 -4.56 -3.38 20.58
N SER A 95 -5.14 -3.37 21.78
CA SER A 95 -4.48 -3.93 22.97
C SER A 95 -4.38 -5.46 22.99
N ARG A 96 -5.11 -6.16 22.12
CA ARG A 96 -5.24 -7.62 22.11
C ARG A 96 -4.45 -8.26 20.98
N TYR A 97 -4.55 -7.72 19.77
CA TYR A 97 -3.95 -8.34 18.59
C TYR A 97 -3.55 -7.32 17.52
N PHE A 98 -2.66 -7.78 16.64
CA PHE A 98 -2.39 -7.20 15.34
C PHE A 98 -2.86 -8.15 14.23
N GLY A 99 -3.62 -7.69 13.25
CA GLY A 99 -4.12 -8.57 12.18
C GLY A 99 -5.00 -7.89 11.14
N VAL A 100 -5.29 -8.61 10.06
CA VAL A 100 -6.03 -8.09 8.90
C VAL A 100 -7.56 -8.16 9.08
N GLU A 101 -8.27 -7.20 8.53
CA GLU A 101 -9.71 -7.20 8.33
C GLU A 101 -10.08 -6.63 6.96
N LEU A 102 -11.29 -6.92 6.51
CA LEU A 102 -11.88 -6.17 5.39
C LEU A 102 -12.05 -4.70 5.79
N LEU A 103 -12.05 -3.82 4.80
CA LEU A 103 -12.30 -2.40 5.04
C LEU A 103 -13.66 -2.19 5.71
N ASP A 104 -13.63 -1.42 6.79
CA ASP A 104 -14.85 -1.01 7.45
C ASP A 104 -15.69 -0.10 6.53
N ARG A 105 -17.01 -0.08 6.77
CA ARG A 105 -17.95 0.73 5.97
C ARG A 105 -17.67 2.23 6.05
N SER A 106 -16.91 2.67 7.06
CA SER A 106 -16.62 4.10 7.21
C SER A 106 -15.64 4.61 6.16
N PHE A 107 -14.77 3.73 5.63
CA PHE A 107 -13.93 4.04 4.46
C PHE A 107 -14.70 3.99 3.13
N GLY A 108 -15.85 3.30 3.09
CA GLY A 108 -16.69 3.26 1.89
C GLY A 108 -17.23 4.62 1.45
N LYS A 109 -17.38 5.58 2.38
CA LYS A 109 -17.77 6.97 2.06
C LYS A 109 -16.69 7.72 1.26
N GLU A 110 -15.43 7.29 1.41
CA GLU A 110 -14.26 7.83 0.71
C GLU A 110 -13.98 7.03 -0.59
N GLY A 111 -14.85 6.09 -0.95
CA GLY A 111 -14.71 5.26 -2.16
C GLY A 111 -13.87 3.99 -1.97
N TYR A 112 -13.33 3.73 -0.78
CA TYR A 112 -12.52 2.54 -0.53
C TYR A 112 -13.37 1.36 -0.08
N ILE A 113 -13.29 0.26 -0.82
CA ILE A 113 -13.98 -1.00 -0.54
C ILE A 113 -13.00 -2.14 -0.80
N THR A 114 -13.05 -3.18 0.03
CA THR A 114 -12.32 -4.41 -0.24
C THR A 114 -13.02 -5.22 -1.33
N ASP A 115 -12.34 -5.45 -2.44
CA ASP A 115 -12.80 -6.45 -3.40
C ASP A 115 -12.43 -7.86 -2.92
N ILE A 116 -13.45 -8.64 -2.56
CA ILE A 116 -13.29 -10.02 -2.08
C ILE A 116 -12.84 -10.95 -3.23
N SER A 117 -13.05 -10.57 -4.50
CA SER A 117 -12.48 -11.32 -5.64
C SER A 117 -10.97 -11.16 -5.79
N GLU A 118 -10.30 -10.24 -5.11
CA GLU A 118 -8.83 -10.13 -5.18
C GLU A 118 -8.13 -10.77 -3.97
N ILE A 119 -8.90 -11.28 -3.00
CA ILE A 119 -8.37 -11.88 -1.78
C ILE A 119 -8.11 -13.38 -1.94
N ASN A 120 -6.93 -13.81 -1.50
CA ASN A 120 -6.63 -15.17 -1.08
C ASN A 120 -7.28 -15.46 0.29
N ARG A 121 -8.43 -16.13 0.27
CA ARG A 121 -9.25 -16.34 1.48
C ARG A 121 -8.53 -17.14 2.55
N LYS A 122 -7.72 -18.13 2.18
CA LYS A 122 -6.98 -18.96 3.14
C LYS A 122 -6.02 -18.09 3.94
N GLU A 123 -5.22 -17.30 3.25
CA GLU A 123 -4.24 -16.42 3.89
C GLU A 123 -4.91 -15.28 4.66
N TYR A 124 -6.03 -14.74 4.18
CA TYR A 124 -6.83 -13.79 4.96
C TYR A 124 -7.20 -14.34 6.35
N PHE A 125 -7.64 -15.60 6.45
CA PHE A 125 -7.95 -16.21 7.74
C PHE A 125 -6.72 -16.47 8.61
N HIS A 126 -5.59 -16.87 8.02
CA HIS A 126 -4.33 -17.04 8.74
C HIS A 126 -3.78 -15.72 9.29
N GLN A 127 -4.09 -14.60 8.63
CA GLN A 127 -3.61 -13.27 9.01
C GLN A 127 -4.59 -12.50 9.90
N LYS A 128 -5.73 -13.07 10.29
CA LYS A 128 -6.69 -12.43 11.21
C LYS A 128 -6.03 -12.04 12.54
N VAL A 129 -5.03 -12.80 12.98
CA VAL A 129 -4.19 -12.53 14.15
C VAL A 129 -2.75 -12.93 13.80
N LEU A 130 -1.90 -11.95 13.53
CA LEU A 130 -0.48 -12.14 13.24
C LEU A 130 0.40 -12.10 14.49
N GLY A 131 -0.09 -11.48 15.57
CA GLY A 131 0.66 -11.37 16.81
C GLY A 131 -0.09 -10.60 17.89
N PRO A 132 0.55 -10.40 19.05
CA PRO A 132 0.03 -9.50 20.06
C PRO A 132 -0.10 -8.09 19.49
N GLY A 133 -1.09 -7.35 19.97
CA GLY A 133 -1.30 -5.98 19.55
C GLY A 133 -0.27 -5.01 20.14
N GLN A 134 -0.53 -3.71 20.03
CA GLN A 134 0.33 -2.61 20.47
C GLN A 134 1.70 -2.57 19.78
N MET A 135 1.79 -3.04 18.53
CA MET A 135 2.99 -2.89 17.71
C MET A 135 3.31 -1.41 17.48
N SER A 136 4.61 -1.07 17.38
CA SER A 136 4.99 0.26 16.93
C SER A 136 4.56 0.49 15.48
N GLU A 137 4.44 1.74 15.03
CA GLU A 137 4.03 2.03 13.65
C GLU A 137 4.99 1.44 12.61
N VAL A 138 6.29 1.43 12.90
CA VAL A 138 7.30 0.86 12.00
C VAL A 138 7.19 -0.66 11.97
N ASP A 139 7.06 -1.32 13.13
CA ASP A 139 6.90 -2.77 13.20
C ASP A 139 5.61 -3.23 12.52
N ALA A 140 4.52 -2.47 12.68
CA ALA A 140 3.26 -2.71 12.00
C ALA A 140 3.44 -2.59 10.48
N ALA A 141 4.11 -1.53 9.99
CA ALA A 141 4.37 -1.35 8.57
C ALA A 141 5.27 -2.46 7.98
N MET A 142 6.29 -2.90 8.72
CA MET A 142 7.15 -4.03 8.35
C MET A 142 6.36 -5.34 8.30
N THR A 143 5.49 -5.57 9.29
CA THR A 143 4.63 -6.77 9.33
C THR A 143 3.65 -6.75 8.16
N ILE A 144 3.02 -5.60 7.87
CA ILE A 144 2.15 -5.45 6.68
C ILE A 144 2.95 -5.75 5.41
N ALA A 145 4.15 -5.19 5.26
CA ALA A 145 4.97 -5.43 4.08
C ALA A 145 5.36 -6.90 3.91
N ALA A 146 5.67 -7.61 5.01
CA ALA A 146 5.99 -9.03 4.94
C ALA A 146 4.79 -9.91 4.56
N PHE A 147 3.58 -9.58 5.04
CA PHE A 147 2.42 -10.47 4.95
C PHE A 147 1.39 -10.12 3.87
N PHE A 148 1.30 -8.85 3.45
CA PHE A 148 0.36 -8.39 2.43
C PHE A 148 0.45 -9.16 1.11
N PRO A 149 1.65 -9.52 0.58
CA PRO A 149 1.74 -10.27 -0.68
C PRO A 149 0.93 -11.57 -0.68
N PHE A 150 0.84 -12.25 0.46
CA PHE A 150 0.10 -13.51 0.59
C PHE A 150 -1.43 -13.33 0.59
N LEU A 151 -1.92 -12.12 0.86
CA LEU A 151 -3.35 -11.79 0.78
C LEU A 151 -3.83 -11.67 -0.65
N LEU A 152 -2.94 -11.39 -1.60
CA LEU A 152 -3.29 -11.32 -3.01
C LEU A 152 -3.68 -12.71 -3.50
N ARG A 153 -4.78 -12.80 -4.24
CA ARG A 153 -5.12 -14.01 -4.95
C ARG A 153 -3.95 -14.36 -5.90
N PRO A 154 -3.42 -15.59 -5.85
CA PRO A 154 -2.45 -16.03 -6.83
C PRO A 154 -3.06 -15.90 -8.23
N ASP A 155 -2.33 -15.33 -9.17
CA ASP A 155 -2.80 -15.27 -10.54
C ASP A 155 -2.92 -16.71 -11.07
N GLU A 156 -4.07 -17.08 -11.63
CA GLU A 156 -4.30 -18.45 -12.15
C GLU A 156 -3.27 -18.85 -13.22
N ASN A 157 -2.61 -17.88 -13.85
CA ASN A 157 -1.56 -18.09 -14.85
C ASN A 157 -0.16 -18.35 -14.25
N MET A 158 -0.02 -18.47 -12.92
CA MET A 158 1.23 -18.83 -12.24
C MET A 158 1.21 -20.26 -11.69
N THR A 159 0.27 -21.11 -12.12
CA THR A 159 0.40 -22.56 -11.90
C THR A 159 1.54 -23.08 -12.76
N ALA A 160 2.63 -23.49 -12.12
CA ALA A 160 3.71 -24.21 -12.75
C ALA A 160 3.14 -25.38 -13.57
N GLU A 161 3.43 -25.43 -14.86
CA GLU A 161 3.41 -26.68 -15.59
C GLU A 161 4.36 -27.62 -14.85
N ASN A 162 3.79 -28.65 -14.21
CA ASN A 162 4.55 -29.73 -13.60
C ASN A 162 5.51 -30.29 -14.66
N GLN A 163 6.82 -30.18 -14.41
CA GLN A 163 7.84 -31.01 -15.06
C GLN A 163 8.02 -32.31 -14.27
#